data_AF-A0A382P107-F1
#
_entry.id   AF-A0A382P107-F1
#
_cell.length_a   1.000
_cell.length_b   1.000
_cell.length_c   1.000
_cell.angle_alpha   90.00
_cell.angle_beta   90.00
_cell.angle_gamma   90.00
#
_symmetry.space_group_name_H-M   'P 1'
#
loop_
_entity.id
_entity.type
_entity.pdbx_description
1 polymer ?
#
loop_
_entity_poly.entity_id
_entity_poly.type
_entity_poly.pdbx_seq_one_letter_code
_entity_poly.pdbx_strand_id
1 'polypeptide(L)'
;MGVPPGQVLATTFTRKAAGEILERVLLRLAEGASDPAKAQELGKDAHPILTRPEECRGLLSRLLANLHQMNVGTLDAFFVQMARSFFLELGLPP
;
A
#
# COMPACT_ATOMS: atom_id res chain seq x y z
N MET A 1 13.65 2.09 8.86
CA MET A 1 13.66 1.27 7.62
C MET A 1 12.23 0.99 7.21
N GLY A 2 11.94 0.94 5.92
CA GLY A 2 10.64 0.48 5.41
C GLY A 2 10.54 -1.05 5.36
N VAL A 3 9.35 -1.57 5.05
CA VAL A 3 9.09 -3.00 4.82
C VAL A 3 8.70 -3.25 3.35
N PRO A 4 8.81 -4.49 2.85
CA PRO A 4 8.29 -4.86 1.53
C PRO A 4 6.77 -4.60 1.41
N PRO A 5 6.24 -4.33 0.20
CA PRO A 5 4.82 -4.03 0.01
C PRO A 5 3.86 -5.11 0.53
N GLY A 6 4.24 -6.39 0.37
CA GLY A 6 3.46 -7.53 0.86
C GLY A 6 3.33 -7.65 2.38
N GLN A 7 4.09 -6.85 3.14
CA GLN A 7 4.00 -6.81 4.60
C GLN A 7 3.14 -5.65 5.12
N VAL A 8 2.60 -4.82 4.23
CA VAL A 8 1.69 -3.73 4.59
C VAL A 8 0.25 -4.21 4.39
N LEU A 9 -0.58 -4.05 5.42
CA LEU A 9 -2.02 -4.27 5.35
C LEU A 9 -2.76 -2.96 5.57
N ALA A 10 -3.56 -2.54 4.60
CA ALA A 10 -4.48 -1.42 4.70
C ALA A 10 -5.90 -1.92 4.43
N THR A 11 -6.81 -1.77 5.40
CA THR A 11 -8.18 -2.26 5.30
C THR A 11 -9.20 -1.14 5.47
N THR A 12 -10.38 -1.33 4.89
CA THR A 12 -11.50 -0.40 4.96
C THR A 12 -12.83 -1.14 4.82
N PHE A 13 -13.96 -0.45 4.91
CA PHE A 13 -15.28 -1.06 4.82
C PHE A 13 -15.79 -1.23 3.38
N THR A 14 -15.25 -0.50 2.41
CA THR A 14 -15.76 -0.53 1.03
C THR A 14 -14.65 -0.77 0.02
N ARG A 15 -14.97 -1.52 -1.03
CA ARG A 15 -14.06 -1.71 -2.17
C ARG A 15 -13.64 -0.38 -2.81
N LYS A 16 -14.54 0.60 -2.82
CA LYS A 16 -14.26 1.95 -3.32
C LYS A 16 -13.16 2.64 -2.51
N ALA A 17 -13.29 2.66 -1.19
CA ALA A 17 -12.29 3.27 -0.32
C ALA A 17 -10.93 2.55 -0.41
N ALA A 18 -10.91 1.23 -0.64
CA ALA A 18 -9.67 0.49 -0.85
C ALA A 18 -8.96 0.98 -2.12
N GLY A 19 -9.71 1.17 -3.20
CA GLY A 19 -9.20 1.79 -4.43
C GLY A 19 -8.67 3.20 -4.20
N GLU A 20 -9.42 4.05 -3.49
CA GLU A 20 -9.02 5.43 -3.18
C GLU A 20 -7.74 5.51 -2.33
N ILE A 21 -7.53 4.57 -1.40
CA ILE A 21 -6.29 4.46 -0.61
C ILE A 21 -5.12 4.15 -1.53
N LEU A 22 -5.24 3.11 -2.36
CA LEU A 22 -4.17 2.70 -3.27
C LEU A 22 -3.82 3.82 -4.26
N GLU A 23 -4.84 4.41 -4.89
CA GLU A 23 -4.70 5.52 -5.83
C GLU A 23 -3.94 6.69 -5.18
N ARG A 24 -4.34 7.10 -3.97
CA ARG A 24 -3.71 8.23 -3.27
C ARG A 24 -2.24 7.98 -2.96
N VAL A 25 -1.86 6.75 -2.60
CA VAL A 25 -0.46 6.39 -2.37
C VAL A 25 0.35 6.50 -3.67
N LEU A 26 -0.17 5.95 -4.77
CA LEU A 26 0.51 5.98 -6.06
C LEU A 26 0.63 7.41 -6.61
N LEU A 27 -0.44 8.21 -6.54
CA LEU A 27 -0.46 9.59 -7.01
C LEU A 27 0.53 10.46 -6.22
N ARG A 28 0.54 10.38 -4.89
CA ARG A 28 1.49 11.17 -4.07
C ARG A 28 2.95 10.83 -4.40
N LEU A 29 3.24 9.55 -4.65
CA LEU A 29 4.58 9.13 -5.08
C LEU A 29 4.91 9.59 -6.50
N ALA A 30 3.95 9.58 -7.42
CA ALA A 30 4.12 10.06 -8.80
C ALA A 30 4.34 11.58 -8.86
N GLU A 31 3.61 12.34 -8.05
CA GLU A 31 3.80 13.78 -7.86
C GLU A 31 5.19 14.06 -7.29
N GLY A 32 5.56 13.41 -6.18
CA GLY A 32 6.90 13.56 -5.60
C GLY A 32 8.02 13.09 -6.54
N ALA A 33 7.76 12.13 -7.41
CA ALA A 33 8.70 11.69 -8.44
C ALA A 33 8.91 12.73 -9.55
N SER A 34 7.95 13.62 -9.79
CA SER A 34 7.97 14.55 -10.91
C SER A 34 8.23 16.00 -10.49
N ASP A 35 8.02 16.33 -9.23
CA ASP A 35 8.13 17.69 -8.69
C ASP A 35 8.93 17.71 -7.35
N PRO A 36 10.09 18.38 -7.30
CA PRO A 36 10.89 18.53 -6.07
C PRO A 36 10.14 19.16 -4.89
N ALA A 37 9.21 20.10 -5.13
CA ALA A 37 8.41 20.68 -4.07
C ALA A 37 7.43 19.65 -3.47
N LYS A 38 6.81 18.82 -4.33
CA LYS A 38 5.95 17.71 -3.88
C LYS A 38 6.73 16.61 -3.19
N ALA A 39 7.96 16.32 -3.62
CA ALA A 39 8.85 15.43 -2.89
C ALA A 39 9.13 15.96 -1.48
N GLN A 40 9.44 17.24 -1.35
CA GLN A 40 9.64 17.88 -0.04
C GLN A 40 8.40 17.80 0.86
N GLU A 41 7.21 18.08 0.32
CA GLU A 41 5.94 17.91 1.04
C GLU A 41 5.76 16.45 1.50
N LEU A 42 5.93 15.48 0.61
CA LEU A 42 5.79 14.06 0.92
C LEU A 42 6.82 13.60 1.95
N GLY A 43 8.06 14.08 1.86
CA GLY A 43 9.13 13.74 2.78
C GLY A 43 8.88 14.24 4.21
N LYS A 44 8.21 15.38 4.36
CA LYS A 44 7.75 15.90 5.66
C LYS A 44 6.59 15.09 6.21
N ASP A 45 5.63 14.73 5.36
CA ASP A 45 4.40 14.03 5.77
C ASP A 45 4.63 12.54 6.09
N ALA A 46 5.53 11.88 5.37
CA ALA A 46 5.69 10.42 5.42
C ALA A 46 7.07 9.98 5.92
N HIS A 47 8.15 10.35 5.23
CA HIS A 47 9.50 9.97 5.63
C HIS A 47 10.58 10.84 4.95
N PRO A 48 11.59 11.35 5.70
CA PRO A 48 12.57 12.29 5.15
C PRO A 48 13.32 11.82 3.88
N ILE A 49 13.49 10.52 3.69
CA ILE A 49 14.11 9.96 2.47
C ILE A 49 13.34 10.35 1.19
N LEU A 50 12.03 10.56 1.28
CA LEU A 50 11.16 10.92 0.16
C LEU A 50 11.20 12.42 -0.18
N THR A 51 11.99 13.23 0.54
CA THR A 51 12.25 14.62 0.15
C THR A 51 12.94 14.75 -1.21
N ARG A 52 13.48 13.63 -1.72
CA ARG A 52 14.22 13.54 -2.97
C ARG A 52 13.37 12.87 -4.07
N PRO A 53 13.15 13.52 -5.24
CA PRO A 53 12.34 12.95 -6.32
C PRO A 53 12.80 11.57 -6.81
N GLU A 54 14.09 11.29 -6.82
CA GLU A 54 14.65 9.99 -7.21
C GLU A 54 14.24 8.87 -6.25
N GLU A 55 14.06 9.16 -4.96
CA GLU A 55 13.59 8.20 -3.98
C GLU A 55 12.11 7.90 -4.15
N CYS A 56 11.32 8.94 -4.46
CA CYS A 56 9.91 8.79 -4.86
C CYS A 56 9.78 7.91 -6.11
N ARG A 57 10.58 8.17 -7.17
CA ARG A 57 10.62 7.34 -8.39
C ARG A 57 11.01 5.89 -8.09
N GLY A 58 12.05 5.69 -7.28
CA GLY A 58 12.53 4.37 -6.91
C GLY A 58 11.47 3.58 -6.14
N LEU A 59 10.79 4.22 -5.18
CA LEU A 59 9.72 3.59 -4.42
C LEU A 59 8.49 3.32 -5.30
N LEU A 60 8.06 4.29 -6.10
CA LEU A 60 6.95 4.12 -7.04
C LEU A 60 7.18 2.94 -7.99
N SER A 61 8.38 2.85 -8.58
CA SER A 61 8.76 1.75 -9.48
C SER A 61 8.68 0.39 -8.79
N ARG A 62 9.17 0.29 -7.54
CA ARG A 62 9.08 -0.95 -6.74
C ARG A 62 7.65 -1.32 -6.39
N LEU A 63 6.80 -0.33 -6.07
CA LEU A 63 5.38 -0.57 -5.80
C LEU A 63 4.64 -1.05 -7.04
N LEU A 64 4.83 -0.40 -8.19
CA LEU A 64 4.18 -0.79 -9.45
C LEU A 64 4.60 -2.20 -9.89
N ALA A 65 5.88 -2.55 -9.72
CA ALA A 65 6.37 -3.91 -10.02
C ALA A 65 5.77 -4.99 -9.10
N ASN A 66 5.35 -4.62 -7.88
CA ASN A 66 4.81 -5.54 -6.88
C ASN A 66 3.36 -5.20 -6.50
N LEU A 67 2.60 -4.57 -7.40
CA LEU A 67 1.28 -4.02 -7.09
C LEU A 67 0.30 -5.11 -6.61
N HIS A 68 0.41 -6.30 -7.20
CA HIS A 68 -0.36 -7.49 -6.83
C HIS A 68 -0.12 -7.97 -5.39
N GLN A 69 1.00 -7.59 -4.77
CA GLN A 69 1.32 -7.95 -3.38
C GLN A 69 0.80 -6.91 -2.38
N MET A 70 0.29 -5.76 -2.85
CA MET A 70 -0.23 -4.75 -1.93
C MET A 70 -1.54 -5.23 -1.31
N ASN A 71 -1.57 -5.39 0.01
CA ASN A 71 -2.78 -5.79 0.72
C ASN A 71 -3.63 -4.55 1.07
N VAL A 72 -4.24 -3.94 0.05
CA VAL A 72 -5.22 -2.86 0.21
C VAL A 72 -6.60 -3.39 -0.16
N GLY A 73 -7.47 -3.59 0.84
CA GLY A 73 -8.73 -4.31 0.63
C GLY A 73 -9.80 -4.00 1.65
N THR A 74 -10.90 -4.75 1.62
CA THR A 74 -11.93 -4.63 2.65
C THR A 74 -11.61 -5.50 3.86
N LEU A 75 -12.15 -5.12 5.02
CA LEU A 75 -12.11 -5.95 6.23
C LEU A 75 -12.72 -7.33 5.97
N ASP A 76 -13.83 -7.41 5.23
CA ASP A 76 -14.45 -8.69 4.87
C ASP A 76 -13.51 -9.60 4.07
N ALA A 77 -12.83 -9.05 3.06
CA ALA A 77 -11.88 -9.80 2.25
C ALA A 77 -10.72 -10.34 3.10
N PHE A 78 -10.23 -9.52 4.04
CA PHE A 78 -9.20 -9.93 4.98
C PHE A 78 -9.68 -11.05 5.92
N PHE A 79 -10.88 -10.95 6.49
CA PHE A 79 -11.42 -12.01 7.36
C PHE A 79 -11.66 -13.32 6.59
N VAL A 80 -12.15 -13.25 5.35
CA VAL A 80 -12.27 -14.43 4.48
C VAL A 80 -10.91 -15.05 4.21
N GLN A 81 -9.88 -14.25 3.95
CA GLN A 81 -8.52 -14.75 3.77
C GLN A 81 -8.00 -15.44 5.03
N MET A 82 -8.17 -14.84 6.21
CA MET A 82 -7.76 -15.47 7.48
C MET A 82 -8.52 -16.76 7.75
N ALA A 83 -9.84 -16.76 7.57
CA ALA A 83 -10.67 -17.94 7.80
C ALA A 83 -10.25 -19.13 6.92
N ARG A 84 -9.87 -18.87 5.67
CA ARG A 84 -9.32 -19.88 4.76
C ARG A 84 -7.95 -20.40 5.18
N SER A 85 -7.07 -19.52 5.66
CA SER A 85 -5.73 -19.92 6.11
C SER A 85 -5.74 -20.75 7.39
N PHE A 86 -6.78 -20.61 8.22
CA PHE A 86 -6.95 -21.31 9.49
C PHE A 86 -8.22 -22.18 9.50
N PHE A 87 -8.60 -22.73 8.35
CA PHE A 87 -9.89 -23.41 8.21
C PHE A 87 -10.01 -24.63 9.14
N LEU A 88 -8.90 -25.36 9.36
CA LEU A 88 -8.85 -26.51 10.26
C LEU A 88 -9.05 -26.08 11.72
N GLU A 89 -8.35 -25.04 12.15
CA GLU A 89 -8.42 -24.49 13.51
C GLU A 89 -9.79 -23.89 13.82
N LEU A 90 -10.48 -23.39 12.78
CA LEU A 90 -11.83 -22.84 12.88
C LEU A 90 -12.93 -23.89 12.69
N GLY A 91 -12.59 -25.15 12.39
CA GLY A 91 -13.56 -26.22 12.14
C GLY A 91 -14.41 -26.00 10.88
N LEU A 92 -13.91 -25.22 9.92
CA LEU A 92 -14.59 -24.94 8.65
C LEU A 92 -14.33 -26.08 7.65
N PRO A 93 -15.31 -26.39 6.78
CA PRO A 93 -15.06 -27.28 5.65
C PRO A 93 -14.08 -26.63 4.65
N PRO A 94 -13.28 -27.43 3.91
CA PRO A 94 -12.32 -26.92 2.93
C PRO A 94 -12.98 -26.21 1.73
#